data_AF-A0A7S2QGR2-F1
#
_entry.id   AF-A0A7S2QGR2-F1
#
_cell.length_a   1.000
_cell.length_b   1.000
_cell.length_c   1.000
_cell.angle_alpha   90.00
_cell.angle_beta   90.00
_cell.angle_gamma   90.00
#
_symmetry.space_group_name_H-M   'P 1'
#
loop_
_entity.id
_entity.type
_entity.pdbx_description
1 polymer ?
#
loop_
_entity_poly.entity_id
_entity_poly.type
_entity_poly.pdbx_seq_one_letter_code
_entity_poly.pdbx_strand_id
1 'polypeptide(L)'
;EPVLARAVIKRGRTAMIIKIGGEEVDYDPKFQLYLQSKLPNPHYRPEIAAQCTIINFIVTPAGLEDQILAMVVNVEKPELEQQKQALVRQQNEFKVTLSQLEDDLLSQLSTADPATILDNIPLIEGLEKTKATSKEIAIQVAAAQKTEIEINTSRELYRPVAAEGSMLFFLIIQLCFIEHMYQ
;
A
#
# COMPACT_ATOMS: atom_id res chain seq x y z
N GLU A 1 3.07 -24.00 -18.87
CA GLU A 1 4.25 -23.26 -19.36
C GLU A 1 3.95 -22.08 -20.29
N PRO A 2 3.22 -22.22 -21.42
CA PRO A 2 3.12 -21.13 -22.41
C PRO A 2 2.50 -19.85 -21.86
N VAL A 3 1.56 -19.98 -20.92
CA VAL A 3 0.93 -18.85 -20.20
C VAL A 3 1.93 -18.13 -19.29
N LEU A 4 2.76 -18.87 -18.55
CA LEU A 4 3.75 -18.29 -17.62
C LEU A 4 4.91 -17.62 -18.38
N ALA A 5 5.36 -18.24 -19.47
CA ALA A 5 6.39 -17.70 -20.34
C ALA A 5 5.89 -16.56 -21.26
N ARG A 6 4.60 -16.19 -21.19
CA ARG A 6 3.96 -15.19 -22.06
C ARG A 6 4.22 -15.46 -23.56
N ALA A 7 4.12 -16.72 -23.96
CA ALA A 7 4.34 -17.17 -25.34
C ALA A 7 3.14 -16.82 -26.25
N VAL A 8 2.86 -15.52 -26.37
CA VAL A 8 1.76 -14.97 -27.17
C VAL A 8 2.19 -14.85 -28.63
N ILE A 9 1.39 -15.39 -29.54
CA ILE A 9 1.62 -15.37 -30.98
C ILE A 9 0.64 -14.36 -31.60
N LYS A 10 1.15 -13.42 -32.39
CA LYS A 10 0.29 -12.49 -33.15
C LYS A 10 -0.25 -13.18 -34.41
N ARG A 11 -1.57 -13.22 -34.56
CA ARG A 11 -2.26 -13.72 -35.75
C ARG A 11 -2.94 -12.55 -36.47
N GLY A 12 -2.34 -12.08 -37.55
CA GLY A 12 -2.83 -10.90 -38.29
C GLY A 12 -2.52 -9.57 -37.59
N ARG A 13 -3.38 -8.55 -37.77
CA ARG A 13 -3.14 -7.19 -37.26
C ARG A 13 -3.52 -6.98 -35.79
N THR A 14 -4.51 -7.71 -35.28
CA THR A 14 -5.10 -7.44 -33.95
C THR A 14 -5.29 -8.66 -33.07
N ALA A 15 -5.39 -9.87 -33.64
CA ALA A 15 -5.60 -11.06 -32.84
C ALA A 15 -4.27 -11.54 -32.23
N MET A 16 -4.31 -11.79 -30.92
CA MET A 16 -3.25 -12.47 -30.19
C MET A 16 -3.80 -13.83 -29.79
N ILE A 17 -3.01 -14.88 -29.95
CA ILE A 17 -3.37 -16.24 -29.56
C ILE A 17 -2.29 -16.81 -28.65
N ILE A 18 -2.67 -17.74 -27.80
CA ILE A 18 -1.78 -18.52 -26.97
C ILE A 18 -2.10 -20.00 -27.11
N LYS A 19 -1.07 -20.82 -27.29
CA LYS A 19 -1.25 -22.27 -27.45
C LYS A 19 -1.21 -22.95 -26.10
N ILE A 20 -2.31 -23.56 -25.67
CA ILE A 20 -2.42 -24.26 -24.38
C ILE A 20 -2.82 -25.71 -24.65
N GLY A 21 -2.02 -26.67 -24.19
CA GLY A 21 -2.35 -28.10 -24.35
C GLY A 21 -2.46 -28.60 -25.81
N GLY A 22 -1.97 -27.83 -26.77
CA GLY A 22 -2.10 -28.14 -28.21
C GLY A 22 -3.18 -27.33 -28.93
N GLU A 23 -4.10 -26.71 -28.20
CA GLU A 23 -5.18 -25.88 -28.75
C GLU A 23 -4.77 -24.40 -28.81
N GLU A 24 -5.23 -23.71 -29.85
CA GLU A 24 -5.06 -22.26 -30.00
C GLU A 24 -6.22 -21.56 -29.29
N VAL A 25 -5.91 -20.72 -28.32
CA VAL A 25 -6.89 -19.94 -27.55
C VAL A 25 -6.63 -18.45 -27.78
N ASP A 26 -7.68 -17.65 -27.92
CA ASP A 26 -7.55 -16.19 -28.05
C ASP A 26 -7.01 -15.56 -26.76
N TYR A 27 -6.07 -14.63 -26.91
CA TYR A 27 -5.41 -13.93 -25.81
C TYR A 27 -5.90 -12.47 -25.72
N ASP A 28 -6.48 -12.10 -24.59
CA ASP A 28 -6.85 -10.72 -24.27
C ASP A 28 -5.68 -9.98 -23.61
N PRO A 29 -5.20 -8.84 -24.17
CA PRO A 29 -4.18 -8.00 -23.53
C PRO A 29 -4.52 -7.52 -22.10
N LYS A 30 -5.81 -7.48 -21.72
CA LYS A 30 -6.25 -7.11 -20.36
C LYS A 30 -6.26 -8.28 -19.38
N PHE A 31 -6.03 -9.51 -19.85
CA PHE A 31 -6.00 -10.69 -18.99
C PHE A 31 -4.86 -10.60 -17.96
N GLN A 32 -5.17 -10.92 -16.71
CA GLN A 32 -4.20 -11.00 -15.62
C GLN A 32 -4.33 -12.34 -14.91
N LEU A 33 -3.19 -12.97 -14.60
CA LEU A 33 -3.12 -14.23 -13.87
C LEU A 33 -2.44 -14.01 -12.53
N TYR A 34 -3.14 -14.38 -11.46
CA TYR A 34 -2.62 -14.41 -10.10
C TYR A 34 -2.67 -15.84 -9.57
N LEU A 35 -1.58 -16.29 -8.95
CA LEU A 35 -1.46 -17.61 -8.35
C LEU A 35 -1.16 -17.43 -6.86
N GLN A 36 -1.90 -18.15 -6.01
CA GLN A 36 -1.73 -18.12 -4.56
C GLN A 36 -1.48 -19.53 -4.05
N SER A 37 -0.54 -19.67 -3.12
CA SER A 37 -0.33 -20.88 -2.34
C SER A 37 -0.41 -20.55 -0.85
N LYS A 38 -0.98 -21.46 -0.06
CA LYS A 38 -1.00 -21.37 1.41
C LYS A 38 0.23 -22.02 2.05
N LEU A 39 1.05 -22.73 1.27
CA LEU A 39 2.24 -23.39 1.80
C LEU A 39 3.30 -22.32 2.14
N PRO A 40 3.95 -22.40 3.31
CA PRO A 40 4.90 -21.38 3.76
C PRO A 40 6.21 -21.39 2.98
N ASN A 41 6.64 -22.55 2.47
CA ASN A 41 7.84 -22.65 1.63
C ASN A 41 7.72 -23.74 0.55
N PRO A 42 6.82 -23.59 -0.43
CA PRO A 42 6.74 -24.50 -1.56
C PRO A 42 8.03 -24.42 -2.38
N HIS A 43 8.61 -25.58 -2.70
CA HIS A 43 9.78 -25.64 -3.55
C HIS A 43 9.39 -25.34 -5.01
N TYR A 44 9.69 -24.13 -5.48
CA TYR A 44 9.52 -23.76 -6.88
C TYR A 44 10.80 -24.07 -7.66
N ARG A 45 10.63 -24.73 -8.82
CA ARG A 45 11.74 -24.94 -9.77
C ARG A 45 12.27 -23.57 -10.23
N PRO A 46 13.58 -23.42 -10.49
CA PRO A 46 14.17 -22.15 -10.95
C PRO A 46 13.48 -21.55 -12.18
N GLU A 47 12.95 -22.38 -13.07
CA GLU A 47 12.17 -21.98 -14.25
C GLU A 47 10.93 -21.16 -13.88
N ILE A 48 10.21 -21.57 -12.83
CA ILE A 48 9.01 -20.86 -12.34
C ILE A 48 9.41 -19.57 -11.64
N ALA A 49 10.50 -19.60 -10.86
CA ALA A 49 11.02 -18.41 -10.18
C ALA A 49 11.56 -17.34 -11.15
N ALA A 50 12.04 -17.75 -12.33
CA ALA A 50 12.48 -16.83 -13.38
C ALA A 50 11.31 -16.24 -14.19
N GLN A 51 10.23 -17.01 -14.37
CA GLN A 51 9.06 -16.59 -15.16
C GLN A 51 8.00 -15.84 -14.35
N CYS A 52 7.97 -16.04 -13.02
CA CYS A 52 6.96 -15.48 -12.12
C CYS A 52 7.60 -14.59 -11.06
N THR A 53 6.90 -13.51 -10.70
CA THR A 53 7.26 -12.71 -9.52
C THR A 53 6.75 -13.41 -8.27
N ILE A 54 7.66 -13.93 -7.44
CA ILE A 54 7.32 -14.54 -6.15
C ILE A 54 7.15 -13.44 -5.11
N ILE A 55 5.97 -13.40 -4.47
CA ILE A 55 5.67 -12.49 -3.38
C ILE A 55 5.49 -13.32 -2.11
N ASN A 56 6.22 -12.95 -1.05
CA ASN A 56 6.14 -13.62 0.25
C ASN A 56 5.23 -12.84 1.20
N PHE A 57 4.15 -13.49 1.65
CA PHE A 57 3.18 -12.94 2.62
C PHE A 57 3.34 -13.54 4.03
N ILE A 58 4.45 -14.23 4.31
CA ILE A 58 4.72 -14.76 5.64
C ILE A 58 4.79 -13.61 6.65
N VAL A 59 4.07 -13.77 7.76
CA VAL A 59 4.10 -12.85 8.88
C VAL A 59 5.51 -12.84 9.46
N THR A 60 6.10 -11.65 9.58
CA THR A 60 7.42 -11.47 10.20
C THR A 60 7.27 -11.22 11.71
N PRO A 61 8.29 -11.53 12.53
CA PRO A 61 8.26 -11.23 13.96
C PRO A 61 7.95 -9.77 14.29
N ALA A 62 8.58 -8.84 13.56
CA ALA A 62 8.31 -7.41 13.70
C ALA A 62 6.87 -7.04 13.28
N GLY A 63 6.38 -7.61 12.17
CA GLY A 63 5.02 -7.35 11.70
C GLY A 63 3.95 -7.86 12.68
N LEU A 64 4.18 -9.03 13.30
CA LEU A 64 3.30 -9.57 14.32
C LEU A 64 3.37 -8.76 15.62
N GLU A 65 4.57 -8.35 16.03
CA GLU A 65 4.77 -7.49 17.19
C GLU A 65 3.98 -6.18 17.04
N ASP A 66 4.07 -5.50 15.90
CA ASP A 66 3.32 -4.27 15.64
C ASP A 66 1.79 -4.48 15.66
N GLN A 67 1.32 -5.65 15.19
CA GLN A 67 -0.10 -6.02 15.25
C GLN A 67 -0.57 -6.27 16.69
N ILE A 68 0.21 -7.03 17.48
CA ILE A 68 -0.09 -7.29 18.89
C ILE A 68 -0.06 -5.96 19.67
N LEU A 69 0.91 -5.10 19.40
CA LEU A 69 1.00 -3.77 20.01
C LEU A 69 -0.26 -2.93 19.74
N ALA A 70 -0.74 -2.92 18.49
CA ALA A 70 -1.98 -2.24 18.15
C ALA A 70 -3.19 -2.83 18.90
N MET A 71 -3.28 -4.15 19.02
CA MET A 71 -4.36 -4.81 19.78
C MET A 71 -4.31 -4.47 21.28
N VAL A 72 -3.14 -4.53 21.90
CA VAL A 72 -2.97 -4.21 23.33
C VAL A 72 -3.34 -2.76 23.61
N VAL A 73 -2.83 -1.82 22.80
CA VAL A 73 -3.15 -0.39 22.96
C VAL A 73 -4.63 -0.12 22.76
N ASN A 74 -5.30 -0.78 21.81
CA ASN A 74 -6.72 -0.63 21.59
C ASN A 74 -7.58 -1.10 22.78
N VAL A 75 -7.12 -2.12 23.51
CA VAL A 75 -7.80 -2.60 24.72
C VAL A 75 -7.50 -1.71 25.93
N GLU A 76 -6.23 -1.36 26.14
CA GLU A 76 -5.77 -0.60 27.31
C GLU A 76 -6.15 0.88 27.25
N LYS A 77 -6.05 1.49 26.07
CA LYS A 77 -6.30 2.92 25.82
C LYS A 77 -6.99 3.13 24.47
N PRO A 78 -8.29 2.79 24.35
CA PRO A 78 -9.03 2.93 23.10
C PRO A 78 -9.06 4.38 22.59
N GLU A 79 -9.06 5.37 23.47
CA GLU A 79 -9.03 6.79 23.11
C GLU A 79 -7.78 7.16 22.30
N LEU A 80 -6.62 6.59 22.66
CA LEU A 80 -5.35 6.85 21.99
C LEU A 80 -5.32 6.24 20.58
N GLU A 81 -5.93 5.06 20.42
CA GLU A 81 -6.08 4.42 19.11
C GLU A 81 -7.09 5.16 18.23
N GLN A 82 -8.20 5.65 18.78
CA GLN A 82 -9.15 6.49 18.06
C GLN A 82 -8.51 7.81 17.58
N GLN A 83 -7.73 8.47 18.44
CA GLN A 83 -6.99 9.68 18.06
C GLN A 83 -5.99 9.39 16.94
N LYS A 84 -5.24 8.28 17.01
CA LYS A 84 -4.33 7.85 15.95
C LYS A 84 -5.07 7.63 14.63
N GLN A 85 -6.20 6.92 14.65
CA GLN A 85 -7.00 6.65 13.45
C GLN A 85 -7.57 7.93 12.85
N ALA A 86 -8.05 8.86 13.67
CA ALA A 86 -8.52 10.16 13.22
C ALA A 86 -7.37 10.96 12.56
N LEU A 87 -6.19 10.96 13.18
CA LEU A 87 -5.00 11.65 12.66
C LEU A 87 -4.54 11.08 11.32
N VAL A 88 -4.55 9.75 11.15
CA VAL A 88 -4.20 9.10 9.87
C VAL A 88 -5.22 9.43 8.78
N ARG A 89 -6.52 9.42 9.10
CA ARG A 89 -7.57 9.82 8.16
C ARG A 89 -7.38 11.27 7.72
N GLN A 90 -7.17 12.16 8.67
CA GLN A 90 -6.94 13.59 8.40
C GLN A 90 -5.68 13.82 7.55
N GLN A 91 -4.57 13.12 7.82
CA GLN A 91 -3.37 13.18 6.97
C GLN A 91 -3.65 12.69 5.54
N ASN A 92 -4.43 11.61 5.38
CA ASN A 92 -4.78 11.10 4.06
C ASN A 92 -5.68 12.06 3.29
N GLU A 93 -6.68 12.65 3.96
CA GLU A 93 -7.54 13.69 3.39
C GLU A 93 -6.70 14.89 2.94
N PHE A 94 -5.78 15.38 3.77
CA PHE A 94 -4.88 16.47 3.39
C PHE A 94 -4.00 16.14 2.18
N LYS A 95 -3.47 14.91 2.08
CA LYS A 95 -2.71 14.48 0.90
C LYS A 95 -3.57 14.48 -0.36
N VAL A 96 -4.81 14.02 -0.27
CA VAL A 96 -5.76 14.02 -1.40
C VAL A 96 -6.10 15.45 -1.80
N THR A 97 -6.42 16.32 -0.84
CA THR A 97 -6.73 17.73 -1.11
C THR A 97 -5.54 18.47 -1.72
N LEU A 98 -4.31 18.22 -1.25
CA LEU A 98 -3.11 18.81 -1.86
C LEU A 98 -2.92 18.36 -3.31
N SER A 99 -3.08 17.06 -3.59
CA SER A 99 -3.00 16.54 -4.96
C SER A 99 -4.06 17.17 -5.87
N GLN A 100 -5.29 17.32 -5.38
CA GLN A 100 -6.37 17.97 -6.13
C GLN A 100 -6.07 19.45 -6.40
N LEU A 101 -5.56 20.17 -5.40
CA LEU A 101 -5.16 21.57 -5.56
C LEU A 101 -4.02 21.73 -6.58
N GLU A 102 -3.06 20.80 -6.60
CA GLU A 102 -1.98 20.78 -7.59
C GLU A 102 -2.50 20.50 -9.01
N ASP A 103 -3.39 19.52 -9.16
CA ASP A 103 -4.02 19.17 -10.44
C ASP A 103 -4.90 20.31 -10.97
N ASP A 104 -5.69 20.93 -10.09
CA ASP A 104 -6.52 22.08 -10.42
C ASP A 104 -5.66 23.26 -10.89
N LEU A 105 -4.57 23.55 -10.18
CA LEU A 105 -3.63 24.61 -10.55
C LEU A 105 -2.98 24.35 -11.91
N LEU A 106 -2.51 23.12 -12.16
CA LEU A 106 -1.94 22.72 -13.45
C LEU A 106 -2.97 22.82 -14.58
N SER A 107 -4.21 22.40 -14.34
CA SER A 107 -5.28 22.48 -15.33
C SER A 107 -5.61 23.93 -15.69
N GLN A 108 -5.67 24.81 -14.68
CA GLN A 108 -5.92 26.24 -14.86
C GLN A 108 -4.78 26.93 -15.61
N LEU A 109 -3.51 26.63 -15.28
CA LEU A 109 -2.35 27.13 -16.02
C LEU A 109 -2.29 26.61 -17.46
N SER A 110 -2.67 25.35 -17.69
CA SER A 110 -2.69 24.75 -19.04
C SER A 110 -3.82 25.28 -19.92
N THR A 111 -4.92 25.74 -19.32
CA THR A 111 -6.10 26.25 -20.04
C THR A 111 -6.00 27.76 -20.29
N ALA A 112 -5.20 28.48 -19.48
CA ALA A 112 -5.02 29.91 -19.62
C ALA A 112 -4.14 30.25 -20.84
N ASP A 113 -4.62 31.17 -21.69
CA ASP A 113 -3.85 31.69 -22.81
C ASP A 113 -2.60 32.45 -22.32
N PRO A 114 -1.40 32.16 -22.86
CA PRO A 114 -0.13 32.78 -22.43
C PRO A 114 -0.12 34.31 -22.52
N ALA A 115 -0.97 34.89 -23.38
CA ALA A 115 -1.06 36.32 -23.62
C ALA A 115 -2.00 37.08 -22.65
N THR A 116 -2.93 36.38 -21.98
CA THR A 116 -3.98 36.99 -21.15
C THR A 116 -3.95 36.48 -19.70
N ILE A 117 -2.95 35.66 -19.36
CA ILE A 117 -2.83 35.04 -18.04
C ILE A 117 -2.71 36.04 -16.88
N LEU A 118 -2.14 37.23 -17.15
CA LEU A 118 -1.99 38.31 -16.16
C LEU A 118 -3.28 39.11 -15.95
N ASP A 119 -4.21 39.09 -16.91
CA ASP A 119 -5.49 39.82 -16.82
C ASP A 119 -6.61 38.93 -16.26
N ASN A 120 -6.33 37.64 -16.06
CA ASN A 120 -7.30 36.66 -15.58
C ASN A 120 -7.43 36.75 -14.04
N ILE A 121 -8.16 37.76 -13.57
CA ILE A 121 -8.48 37.99 -12.14
C ILE A 121 -8.92 36.71 -11.41
N PRO A 122 -9.86 35.87 -11.93
CA PRO A 122 -10.27 34.67 -11.21
C PRO A 122 -9.16 33.61 -11.10
N LEU A 123 -8.20 33.58 -12.02
CA LEU A 123 -7.01 32.72 -11.90
C LEU A 123 -6.10 33.19 -10.76
N ILE A 124 -5.88 34.50 -10.64
CA ILE A 124 -5.03 35.08 -9.59
C ILE A 124 -5.66 34.84 -8.20
N GLU A 125 -6.97 35.06 -8.06
CA GLU A 125 -7.69 34.77 -6.81
C GLU A 125 -7.68 33.28 -6.47
N GLY A 126 -7.81 32.40 -7.47
CA GLY A 126 -7.70 30.95 -7.30
C GLY A 126 -6.31 30.51 -6.83
N LEU A 127 -5.25 31.09 -7.39
CA LEU A 127 -3.86 30.83 -6.99
C LEU A 127 -3.59 31.30 -5.57
N GLU A 128 -4.09 32.48 -5.18
CA GLU A 128 -3.92 33.02 -3.84
C GLU A 128 -4.64 32.16 -2.79
N LYS A 129 -5.88 31.73 -3.08
CA LYS A 129 -6.65 30.81 -2.23
C LYS A 129 -5.95 29.45 -2.11
N THR A 130 -5.45 28.90 -3.21
CA THR A 130 -4.70 27.64 -3.22
C THR A 130 -3.44 27.74 -2.37
N LYS A 131 -2.65 28.80 -2.54
CA LYS A 131 -1.45 29.06 -1.75
C LYS A 131 -1.75 29.21 -0.25
N ALA A 132 -2.84 29.89 0.10
CA ALA A 132 -3.28 30.04 1.49
C ALA A 132 -3.64 28.68 2.10
N THR A 133 -4.44 27.88 1.37
CA THR A 133 -4.90 26.55 1.81
C THR A 133 -3.72 25.59 1.98
N SER A 134 -2.78 25.54 1.02
CA SER A 134 -1.58 24.70 1.12
C SER A 134 -0.70 25.08 2.31
N LYS A 135 -0.59 26.39 2.62
CA LYS A 135 0.16 26.86 3.79
C LYS A 135 -0.52 26.44 5.10
N GLU A 136 -1.85 26.51 5.17
CA GLU A 136 -2.61 26.05 6.33
C GLU A 136 -2.46 24.53 6.52
N ILE A 137 -2.59 23.75 5.46
CA ILE A 137 -2.38 22.29 5.50
C ILE A 137 -0.96 21.97 5.97
N ALA A 138 0.06 22.68 5.49
CA ALA A 138 1.44 22.47 5.94
C ALA A 138 1.63 22.69 7.45
N ILE A 139 0.97 23.71 8.02
CA ILE A 139 0.98 23.95 9.47
C ILE A 139 0.28 22.82 10.22
N GLN A 140 -0.88 22.37 9.74
CA GLN A 140 -1.65 21.29 10.35
C GLN A 140 -0.92 19.94 10.28
N VAL A 141 -0.24 19.64 9.18
CA VAL A 141 0.59 18.43 9.03
C VAL A 141 1.75 18.46 10.01
N ALA A 142 2.42 19.61 10.19
CA ALA A 142 3.49 19.74 11.16
C ALA A 142 3.00 19.55 12.61
N ALA A 143 1.81 20.04 12.94
CA ALA A 143 1.17 19.78 14.23
C ALA A 143 0.82 18.29 14.40
N ALA A 144 0.23 17.67 13.38
CA ALA A 144 -0.14 16.27 13.38
C ALA A 144 1.08 15.34 13.57
N GLN A 145 2.22 15.66 12.96
CA GLN A 145 3.47 14.92 13.14
C GLN A 145 3.98 14.96 14.60
N LYS A 146 3.84 16.09 15.30
CA LYS A 146 4.21 16.18 16.72
C LYS A 146 3.30 15.28 17.57
N THR A 147 1.99 15.38 17.34
CA THR A 147 1.00 14.52 18.02
C THR A 147 1.26 13.04 17.73
N GLU A 148 1.63 12.69 16.50
CA GLU A 148 1.96 11.31 16.10
C GLU A 148 3.16 10.77 16.89
N ILE A 149 4.21 11.58 17.09
CA ILE A 149 5.37 11.19 17.90
C ILE A 149 4.98 10.97 19.36
N GLU A 150 4.15 11.83 19.94
CA GLU A 150 3.66 11.68 21.32
C GLU A 150 2.80 10.43 21.50
N ILE A 151 1.89 10.17 20.54
CA ILE A 151 1.07 8.95 20.48
C ILE A 151 1.99 7.74 20.37
N ASN A 152 2.97 7.76 19.46
CA ASN A 152 3.85 6.62 19.26
C ASN A 152 4.71 6.35 20.50
N THR A 153 5.26 7.38 21.13
CA THR A 153 6.00 7.27 22.40
C THR A 153 5.15 6.61 23.48
N SER A 154 3.86 6.97 23.56
CA SER A 154 2.93 6.35 24.50
C SER A 154 2.64 4.88 24.18
N ARG A 155 2.66 4.50 22.90
CA ARG A 155 2.49 3.09 22.47
C ARG A 155 3.72 2.26 22.81
N GLU A 156 4.92 2.82 22.71
CA GLU A 156 6.18 2.13 23.01
C GLU A 156 6.24 1.53 24.43
N LEU A 157 5.49 2.07 25.40
CA LEU A 157 5.39 1.47 26.75
C LEU A 157 4.86 0.04 26.73
N TYR A 158 4.02 -0.32 25.75
CA TYR A 158 3.42 -1.64 25.63
C TYR A 158 4.23 -2.58 24.70
N ARG A 159 5.28 -2.08 24.04
CA ARG A 159 6.11 -2.86 23.12
C ARG A 159 6.70 -4.13 23.74
N PRO A 160 7.19 -4.15 25.00
CA PRO A 160 7.72 -5.37 25.61
C PRO A 160 6.72 -6.53 25.63
N VAL A 161 5.45 -6.24 25.93
CA VAL A 161 4.38 -7.25 25.96
C VAL A 161 4.12 -7.81 24.55
N ALA A 162 4.14 -6.94 23.54
CA ALA A 162 3.97 -7.33 22.15
C ALA A 162 5.15 -8.17 21.63
N ALA A 163 6.38 -7.84 22.02
CA ALA A 163 7.58 -8.58 21.66
C ALA A 163 7.57 -10.00 22.25
N GLU A 164 7.22 -10.15 23.53
CA GLU A 164 7.02 -11.44 24.19
C GLU A 164 5.93 -12.28 23.49
N GLY A 165 4.80 -11.65 23.14
CA GLY A 165 3.72 -12.32 22.41
C GLY A 165 4.14 -12.82 21.03
N SER A 166 4.90 -12.01 20.29
CA SER A 166 5.46 -12.40 18.99
C SER A 166 6.44 -13.56 19.16
N MET A 167 7.38 -13.47 20.11
CA MET A 167 8.36 -14.53 20.39
C MET A 167 7.67 -15.87 20.71
N LEU A 168 6.68 -15.87 21.59
CA LEU A 168 5.94 -17.08 21.97
C LEU A 168 5.21 -17.71 20.78
N PHE A 169 4.59 -16.89 19.93
CA PHE A 169 3.91 -17.37 18.72
C PHE A 169 4.88 -18.09 17.78
N PHE A 170 6.04 -17.49 17.48
CA PHE A 170 7.04 -18.13 16.62
C PHE A 170 7.67 -19.38 17.24
N LEU A 171 7.83 -19.40 18.57
CA LEU A 171 8.32 -20.59 19.28
C LEU A 171 7.33 -21.75 19.18
N ILE A 172 6.03 -21.48 19.32
CA ILE A 172 4.98 -22.50 19.15
C ILE A 172 4.95 -23.01 17.70
N ILE A 173 5.04 -22.12 16.71
CA ILE A 173 5.11 -22.53 15.30
C ILE A 173 6.31 -23.45 15.03
N GLN A 174 7.45 -23.19 15.68
CA GLN A 174 8.63 -24.03 15.51
C GLN A 174 8.46 -25.45 16.07
N LEU A 175 7.50 -25.70 16.97
CA LEU A 175 7.21 -27.05 17.47
C LEU A 175 6.75 -28.01 16.37
N CYS A 176 6.19 -27.49 15.28
CA CYS A 176 5.82 -28.28 14.09
C CYS A 176 7.02 -29.01 13.45
N PHE A 177 8.25 -28.52 13.67
CA PHE A 177 9.46 -29.18 13.17
C PHE A 177 9.86 -30.42 13.99
N ILE A 178 9.37 -30.53 15.24
CA ILE A 178 9.63 -31.68 16.10
C ILE A 178 8.62 -32.79 15.78
N GLU A 179 7.34 -32.45 15.75
CA GLU A 179 6.25 -33.38 15.48
C GLU A 179 5.20 -32.71 14.57
N HIS A 180 4.76 -33.43 13.53
CA HIS A 180 3.76 -32.91 12.59
C HIS A 180 2.38 -32.65 13.26
N MET A 181 2.10 -33.28 14.41
CA MET A 181 0.86 -33.07 15.16
C MET A 181 0.80 -31.74 15.91
N TYR A 182 1.90 -30.99 16.04
CA TYR A 182 1.94 -29.69 16.73
C TYR A 182 1.65 -28.49 15.80
N GLN A 183 0.98 -28.73 14.66
CA GLN A 183 0.62 -27.73 13.65
C GLN A 183 -0.77 -27.14 13.84
#